data_AF-A0A421BLK0-F1
#
_entry.id   AF-A0A421BLK0-F1
#
_cell.length_a   1.000
_cell.length_b   1.000
_cell.length_c   1.000
_cell.angle_alpha   90.00
_cell.angle_beta   90.00
_cell.angle_gamma   90.00
#
_symmetry.space_group_name_H-M   'P 1'
#
loop_
_entity.id
_entity.type
_entity.pdbx_description
1 polymer ?
#
loop_
_entity_poly.entity_id
_entity_poly.type
_entity_poly.pdbx_seq_one_letter_code
_entity_poly.pdbx_strand_id
1 'polypeptide(L)'
;MKRYLPGVLAMAAIVVASNILVQYLFGQWLTWGAFTYPFAFLVTDLTNRLQGPRAARGVVVAGFVVGIICSLIGSQIIGEFGPLVSFRVALGSGAAFLAAQLTDVSVFNALRRDRWWKAPLVSTLIGASLDTAIFFTTAFSLQLAWLEPGNDVSWANEMLPLLSFGPMVPLWISLACADWCVKIALAVIALAPFRAFTWRNSPSVA
;
A
#
# COMPACT_ATOMS: atom_id res chain seq x y z
N MET A 1 -17.33 -16.07 10.41
CA MET A 1 -17.18 -14.60 10.42
C MET A 1 -16.44 -14.06 11.65
N LYS A 2 -16.68 -14.55 12.89
CA LYS A 2 -16.05 -14.01 14.12
C LYS A 2 -14.52 -14.12 14.22
N ARG A 3 -13.83 -14.96 13.43
CA ARG A 3 -12.36 -15.18 13.52
C ARG A 3 -11.52 -14.09 12.83
N TYR A 4 -12.07 -13.44 11.78
CA TYR A 4 -11.35 -12.47 10.94
C TYR A 4 -11.49 -11.01 11.41
N LEU A 5 -12.40 -10.75 12.37
CA LEU A 5 -12.77 -9.40 12.78
C LEU A 5 -11.58 -8.54 13.22
N PRO A 6 -10.60 -9.03 14.01
CA PRO A 6 -9.45 -8.23 14.39
C PRO A 6 -8.59 -7.80 13.18
N GLY A 7 -8.39 -8.70 12.21
CA GLY A 7 -7.64 -8.40 10.99
C GLY A 7 -8.36 -7.40 10.10
N VAL A 8 -9.69 -7.54 9.97
CA VAL A 8 -10.53 -6.58 9.23
C VAL A 8 -10.47 -5.19 9.87
N LEU A 9 -10.62 -5.10 11.20
CA LEU A 9 -10.56 -3.82 11.91
C LEU A 9 -9.18 -3.17 11.81
N ALA A 10 -8.10 -3.94 11.97
CA ALA A 10 -6.75 -3.44 11.82
C ALA A 10 -6.49 -2.93 10.39
N MET A 11 -6.90 -3.70 9.38
CA MET A 11 -6.79 -3.29 7.98
C MET A 11 -7.60 -2.02 7.70
N ALA A 12 -8.86 -1.97 8.12
CA ALA A 12 -9.71 -0.80 7.93
C ALA A 12 -9.11 0.44 8.61
N ALA A 13 -8.62 0.32 9.84
CA ALA A 13 -7.97 1.42 10.56
C ALA A 13 -6.73 1.94 9.83
N ILE A 14 -5.87 1.03 9.33
CA ILE A 14 -4.68 1.42 8.56
C ILE A 14 -5.08 2.09 7.25
N VAL A 15 -6.07 1.57 6.52
CA VAL A 15 -6.54 2.15 5.26
C VAL A 15 -7.11 3.55 5.49
N VAL A 16 -7.97 3.73 6.50
CA VAL A 16 -8.53 5.05 6.86
C VAL A 16 -7.42 6.00 7.28
N ALA A 17 -6.53 5.57 8.17
CA ALA A 17 -5.41 6.39 8.62
C ALA A 17 -4.51 6.80 7.44
N SER A 18 -4.20 5.90 6.52
CA SER A 18 -3.37 6.18 5.34
C SER A 18 -4.05 7.20 4.41
N ASN A 19 -5.36 7.08 4.19
CA ASN A 19 -6.12 8.03 3.37
C ASN A 19 -6.22 9.44 3.99
N ILE A 20 -6.20 9.54 5.32
CA ILE A 20 -6.14 10.83 6.01
C ILE A 20 -4.71 11.37 5.99
N LEU A 21 -3.73 10.53 6.33
CA LEU A 21 -2.32 10.90 6.48
C LEU A 21 -1.63 11.22 5.15
N VAL A 22 -2.16 10.76 4.02
CA VAL A 22 -1.66 11.15 2.70
C VAL A 22 -1.82 12.64 2.43
N GLN A 23 -2.75 13.31 3.13
CA GLN A 23 -2.98 14.76 2.98
C GLN A 23 -1.93 15.61 3.73
N TYR A 24 -1.11 14.98 4.58
CA TYR A 24 -0.10 15.68 5.38
C TYR A 24 1.31 15.34 4.88
N LEU A 25 2.03 16.38 4.48
CA LEU A 25 3.40 16.25 3.96
C LEU A 25 4.37 15.93 5.10
N PHE A 26 5.31 15.03 4.81
CA PHE A 26 6.48 14.73 5.61
C PHE A 26 7.73 15.22 4.87
N GLY A 27 8.28 16.33 5.33
CA GLY A 27 9.34 17.04 4.62
C GLY A 27 8.79 17.76 3.39
N GLN A 28 9.47 17.65 2.26
CA GLN A 28 9.11 18.37 1.04
C GLN A 28 8.39 17.50 -0.01
N TRP A 29 8.37 16.17 0.14
CA TRP A 29 8.03 15.27 -0.97
C TRP A 29 7.10 14.11 -0.59
N LEU A 30 7.43 13.39 0.49
CA LEU A 30 6.61 12.24 0.94
C LEU A 30 5.47 12.70 1.83
N THR A 31 4.48 11.85 2.02
CA THR A 31 3.36 12.08 2.93
C THR A 31 3.41 11.10 4.10
N TRP A 32 2.71 11.41 5.19
CA TRP A 32 2.58 10.48 6.32
C TRP A 32 1.83 9.18 5.92
N GLY A 33 1.07 9.21 4.82
CA GLY A 33 0.47 8.02 4.21
C GLY A 33 1.50 6.96 3.81
N ALA A 34 2.67 7.37 3.28
CA ALA A 34 3.73 6.45 2.85
C ALA A 34 4.31 5.61 3.99
N PHE A 35 4.26 6.13 5.23
CA PHE A 35 4.75 5.43 6.43
C PHE A 35 3.70 4.54 7.08
N THR A 36 2.42 4.80 6.86
CA THR A 36 1.32 4.06 7.50
C THR A 36 0.80 2.94 6.63
N TYR A 37 0.73 3.15 5.31
CA TYR A 37 0.28 2.14 4.36
C TYR A 37 1.05 0.80 4.42
N PRO A 38 2.39 0.76 4.60
CA PRO A 38 3.14 -0.50 4.60
C PRO A 38 2.72 -1.46 5.72
N PHE A 39 2.13 -0.97 6.80
CA PHE A 39 1.57 -1.82 7.86
C PHE A 39 0.36 -2.66 7.39
N ALA A 40 -0.29 -2.31 6.27
CA ALA A 40 -1.34 -3.13 5.67
C ALA A 40 -0.81 -4.51 5.27
N PHE A 41 0.40 -4.58 4.69
CA PHE A 41 1.06 -5.85 4.36
C PHE A 41 1.30 -6.70 5.62
N LEU A 42 1.75 -6.08 6.72
CA LEU A 42 1.91 -6.79 8.00
C LEU A 42 0.58 -7.41 8.49
N VAL A 43 -0.53 -6.69 8.39
CA VAL A 43 -1.85 -7.21 8.79
C VAL A 43 -2.27 -8.39 7.89
N THR A 44 -2.05 -8.27 6.58
CA THR A 44 -2.32 -9.34 5.60
C THR A 44 -1.48 -10.58 5.90
N ASP A 45 -0.17 -10.42 6.10
CA ASP A 45 0.78 -11.49 6.41
C ASP A 45 0.43 -12.21 7.73
N LEU A 46 0.13 -11.45 8.78
CA LEU A 46 -0.30 -12.01 10.07
C LEU A 46 -1.59 -12.81 9.92
N THR A 47 -2.55 -12.27 9.18
CA THR A 47 -3.81 -12.97 8.92
C THR A 47 -3.58 -14.24 8.11
N ASN A 48 -2.73 -14.19 7.08
CA ASN A 48 -2.40 -15.33 6.24
C ASN A 48 -1.70 -16.44 7.04
N ARG A 49 -0.76 -16.06 7.91
CA ARG A 49 -0.04 -17.01 8.77
C ARG A 49 -0.94 -17.68 9.81
N LEU A 50 -1.76 -16.89 10.51
CA LEU A 50 -2.55 -17.35 11.66
C LEU A 50 -3.88 -17.99 11.24
N GLN A 51 -4.47 -17.52 10.14
CA GLN A 51 -5.85 -17.87 9.75
C GLN A 51 -5.96 -18.41 8.31
N GLY A 52 -4.86 -18.39 7.54
CA GLY A 52 -4.78 -18.94 6.20
C GLY A 52 -5.14 -17.95 5.08
N PRO A 53 -4.91 -18.35 3.81
CA PRO A 53 -5.04 -17.46 2.66
C PRO A 53 -6.48 -17.00 2.40
N ARG A 54 -7.48 -17.84 2.70
CA ARG A 54 -8.91 -17.46 2.55
C ARG A 54 -9.28 -16.31 3.48
N ALA A 55 -8.76 -16.35 4.72
CA ALA A 55 -8.94 -15.30 5.71
C ALA A 55 -8.30 -13.99 5.26
N ALA A 56 -7.04 -14.07 4.80
CA ALA A 56 -6.29 -12.91 4.34
C ALA A 56 -6.97 -12.22 3.16
N ARG A 57 -7.46 -13.00 2.16
CA ARG A 57 -8.25 -12.44 1.06
C ARG A 57 -9.50 -11.70 1.53
N GLY A 58 -10.19 -12.21 2.56
CA GLY A 58 -11.33 -11.54 3.15
C GLY A 58 -10.97 -10.20 3.80
N VAL A 59 -9.83 -10.14 4.51
CA VAL A 59 -9.30 -8.89 5.09
C VAL A 59 -8.93 -7.88 4.00
N VAL A 60 -8.30 -8.34 2.92
CA VAL A 60 -7.97 -7.51 1.75
C VAL A 60 -9.23 -6.94 1.12
N VAL A 61 -10.25 -7.75 0.84
CA VAL A 61 -11.50 -7.25 0.26
C VAL A 61 -12.19 -6.23 1.17
N ALA A 62 -12.20 -6.46 2.49
CA ALA A 62 -12.74 -5.48 3.43
C ALA A 62 -11.95 -4.16 3.41
N GLY A 63 -10.61 -4.23 3.42
CA GLY A 63 -9.75 -3.05 3.29
C GLY A 63 -9.99 -2.29 1.98
N PHE A 64 -10.18 -3.01 0.88
CA PHE A 64 -10.49 -2.43 -0.43
C PHE A 64 -11.83 -1.69 -0.42
N VAL A 65 -12.89 -2.30 0.16
CA VAL A 65 -14.20 -1.64 0.29
C VAL A 65 -14.09 -0.37 1.14
N VAL A 66 -13.34 -0.42 2.25
CA VAL A 66 -13.06 0.77 3.07
C VAL A 66 -12.31 1.83 2.27
N GLY A 67 -11.31 1.43 1.47
CA GLY A 67 -10.56 2.33 0.60
C GLY A 67 -11.43 3.00 -0.47
N ILE A 68 -12.37 2.28 -1.07
CA ILE A 68 -13.37 2.86 -1.98
C ILE A 68 -14.20 3.90 -1.24
N ILE A 69 -14.71 3.59 -0.06
CA ILE A 69 -15.52 4.53 0.73
C ILE A 69 -14.70 5.78 1.06
N CYS A 70 -13.46 5.63 1.51
CA CYS A 70 -12.55 6.76 1.77
C CYS A 70 -12.31 7.60 0.50
N SER A 71 -12.10 6.96 -0.65
CA SER A 71 -11.89 7.65 -1.92
C SER A 71 -13.14 8.39 -2.39
N LEU A 72 -14.33 7.79 -2.24
CA LEU A 72 -15.60 8.44 -2.55
C LEU A 72 -15.82 9.68 -1.68
N ILE A 73 -15.58 9.57 -0.37
CA ILE A 73 -15.68 10.70 0.55
C ILE A 73 -14.64 11.78 0.18
N GLY A 74 -13.39 11.38 -0.06
CA GLY A 74 -12.31 12.30 -0.45
C GLY A 74 -12.58 13.03 -1.76
N SER A 75 -13.24 12.37 -2.72
CA SER A 75 -13.63 12.98 -3.99
C SER A 75 -14.72 14.05 -3.85
N GLN A 76 -15.48 14.03 -2.75
CA GLN A 76 -16.51 15.04 -2.43
C GLN A 76 -15.95 16.24 -1.67
N ILE A 77 -14.76 16.13 -1.09
CA ILE A 77 -14.12 17.21 -0.33
C ILE A 77 -13.25 18.00 -1.30
N ILE A 78 -13.60 19.27 -1.52
CA ILE A 78 -12.86 20.18 -2.38
C ILE A 78 -11.82 20.92 -1.53
N GLY A 79 -10.54 20.65 -1.79
CA GLY A 79 -9.40 21.39 -1.26
C GLY A 79 -9.03 22.59 -2.14
N GLU A 80 -7.87 23.18 -1.85
CA GLU A 80 -7.39 24.39 -2.55
C GLU A 80 -7.18 24.17 -4.07
N PHE A 81 -6.86 22.94 -4.48
CA PHE A 81 -6.52 22.59 -5.87
C PHE A 81 -7.53 21.64 -6.53
N GLY A 82 -8.72 21.45 -5.95
CA GLY A 82 -9.75 20.52 -6.42
C GLY A 82 -10.06 19.39 -5.42
N PRO A 83 -10.70 18.29 -5.86
CA PRO A 83 -11.01 17.16 -5.01
C PRO A 83 -9.75 16.59 -4.33
N LEU A 84 -9.83 16.25 -3.04
CA LEU A 84 -8.69 15.65 -2.31
C LEU A 84 -8.24 14.31 -2.90
N VAL A 85 -9.15 13.61 -3.58
CA VAL A 85 -8.87 12.37 -4.30
C VAL A 85 -9.41 12.51 -5.71
N SER A 86 -8.51 12.59 -6.70
CA SER A 86 -8.89 12.58 -8.11
C SER A 86 -9.33 11.19 -8.56
N PHE A 87 -10.03 11.11 -9.70
CA PHE A 87 -10.48 9.83 -10.24
C PHE A 87 -9.29 8.90 -10.50
N ARG A 88 -8.18 9.43 -11.04
CA ARG A 88 -6.97 8.64 -11.28
C ARG A 88 -6.29 8.15 -10.02
N VAL A 89 -6.28 8.94 -8.94
CA VAL A 89 -5.75 8.51 -7.64
C VAL A 89 -6.63 7.42 -7.02
N ALA A 90 -7.96 7.54 -7.11
CA ALA A 90 -8.88 6.51 -6.65
C ALA A 90 -8.71 5.20 -7.45
N LEU A 91 -8.66 5.29 -8.78
CA LEU A 91 -8.45 4.13 -9.65
C LEU A 91 -7.09 3.48 -9.40
N GLY A 92 -6.03 4.28 -9.34
CA GLY A 92 -4.66 3.82 -9.10
C GLY A 92 -4.51 3.16 -7.74
N SER A 93 -5.03 3.77 -6.68
CA SER A 93 -4.96 3.21 -5.32
C SER A 93 -5.75 1.92 -5.19
N GLY A 94 -6.96 1.86 -5.75
CA GLY A 94 -7.78 0.64 -5.75
C GLY A 94 -7.14 -0.52 -6.51
N ALA A 95 -6.63 -0.25 -7.72
CA ALA A 95 -5.96 -1.26 -8.54
C ALA A 95 -4.64 -1.74 -7.91
N ALA A 96 -3.82 -0.80 -7.41
CA ALA A 96 -2.57 -1.11 -6.72
C ALA A 96 -2.82 -1.96 -5.48
N PHE A 97 -3.75 -1.53 -4.62
CA PHE A 97 -4.08 -2.24 -3.38
C PHE A 97 -4.51 -3.68 -3.64
N LEU A 98 -5.48 -3.90 -4.55
CA LEU A 98 -5.95 -5.26 -4.84
C LEU A 98 -4.86 -6.13 -5.45
N ALA A 99 -4.15 -5.63 -6.46
CA ALA A 99 -3.12 -6.39 -7.14
C ALA A 99 -1.97 -6.75 -6.19
N ALA A 100 -1.49 -5.78 -5.41
CA ALA A 100 -0.41 -5.96 -4.45
C ALA A 100 -0.78 -6.91 -3.33
N GLN A 101 -1.93 -6.70 -2.67
CA GLN A 101 -2.34 -7.49 -1.51
C GLN A 101 -2.74 -8.93 -1.90
N LEU A 102 -3.38 -9.15 -3.05
CA LEU A 102 -3.69 -10.50 -3.51
C LEU A 102 -2.44 -11.27 -3.96
N THR A 103 -1.48 -10.56 -4.58
CA THR A 103 -0.17 -11.13 -4.92
C THR A 103 0.60 -11.48 -3.66
N ASP A 104 0.63 -10.59 -2.68
CA ASP A 104 1.24 -10.81 -1.37
C ASP A 104 0.68 -12.09 -0.71
N VAL A 105 -0.66 -12.21 -0.59
CA VAL A 105 -1.29 -13.42 -0.02
C VAL A 105 -0.86 -14.69 -0.75
N SER A 106 -0.73 -14.64 -2.08
CA SER A 106 -0.40 -15.79 -2.91
C SER A 106 1.07 -16.18 -2.78
N VAL A 107 1.99 -15.22 -2.87
CA VAL A 107 3.43 -15.41 -2.70
C VAL A 107 3.74 -15.87 -1.28
N PHE A 108 3.16 -15.21 -0.28
CA PHE A 108 3.33 -15.59 1.13
C PHE A 108 2.89 -17.03 1.35
N ASN A 109 1.71 -17.41 0.86
CA ASN A 109 1.19 -18.76 1.06
C ASN A 109 2.02 -19.83 0.32
N ALA A 110 2.66 -19.49 -0.80
CA ALA A 110 3.61 -20.38 -1.47
C ALA A 110 4.88 -20.61 -0.62
N LEU A 111 5.39 -19.55 0.02
CA LEU A 111 6.63 -19.58 0.82
C LEU A 111 6.40 -19.87 2.31
N ARG A 112 5.15 -20.07 2.77
CA ARG A 112 4.82 -20.17 4.20
C ARG A 112 5.54 -21.27 4.97
N ARG A 113 5.99 -22.33 4.28
CA ARG A 113 6.68 -23.49 4.84
C ARG A 113 8.19 -23.30 4.98
N ASP A 114 8.74 -22.26 4.36
CA ASP A 114 10.14 -21.90 4.49
C ASP A 114 10.43 -21.24 5.87
N ARG A 115 11.64 -20.70 6.01
CA ARG A 115 12.03 -19.87 7.16
C ARG A 115 10.98 -18.78 7.40
N TRP A 116 10.67 -18.55 8.66
CA TRP A 116 9.59 -17.66 9.12
C TRP A 116 9.61 -16.25 8.52
N TRP A 117 10.79 -15.72 8.17
CA TRP A 117 10.97 -14.38 7.61
C TRP A 117 10.88 -14.33 6.08
N LYS A 118 11.09 -15.47 5.39
CA LYS A 118 11.13 -15.51 3.92
C LYS A 118 9.76 -15.16 3.33
N ALA A 119 8.71 -15.80 3.82
CA ALA A 119 7.35 -15.55 3.37
C ALA A 119 6.95 -14.06 3.45
N PRO A 120 6.97 -13.40 4.64
CA PRO A 120 6.56 -11.99 4.76
C PRO A 120 7.46 -11.02 4.00
N LEU A 121 8.79 -11.25 3.99
CA LEU A 121 9.70 -10.32 3.33
C LEU A 121 9.57 -10.38 1.81
N VAL A 122 9.52 -11.57 1.22
CA VAL A 122 9.45 -11.74 -0.23
C VAL A 122 8.07 -11.36 -0.76
N SER A 123 6.99 -11.72 -0.05
CA SER A 123 5.63 -11.33 -0.45
C SER A 123 5.44 -9.82 -0.40
N THR A 124 5.87 -9.17 0.69
CA THR A 124 5.80 -7.72 0.83
C THR A 124 6.68 -7.01 -0.21
N LEU A 125 7.89 -7.51 -0.51
CA LEU A 125 8.77 -6.92 -1.53
C LEU A 125 8.09 -6.91 -2.91
N ILE A 126 7.53 -8.05 -3.33
CA ILE A 126 6.85 -8.17 -4.63
C ILE A 126 5.56 -7.34 -4.64
N GLY A 127 4.77 -7.44 -3.57
CA GLY A 127 3.53 -6.68 -3.40
C GLY A 127 3.76 -5.17 -3.43
N ALA A 128 4.71 -4.66 -2.64
CA ALA A 128 5.06 -3.25 -2.59
C ALA A 128 5.60 -2.73 -3.92
N SER A 129 6.38 -3.53 -4.64
CA SER A 129 6.89 -3.15 -5.97
C SER A 129 5.74 -3.04 -6.98
N LEU A 130 4.80 -3.99 -6.95
CA LEU A 130 3.62 -3.97 -7.80
C LEU A 130 2.69 -2.80 -7.44
N ASP A 131 2.49 -2.54 -6.15
CA ASP A 131 1.71 -1.42 -5.63
C ASP A 131 2.24 -0.09 -6.15
N THR A 132 3.53 0.18 -5.92
CA THR A 132 4.18 1.42 -6.35
C THR A 132 4.11 1.57 -7.87
N ALA A 133 4.39 0.51 -8.63
CA ALA A 133 4.34 0.57 -10.09
C ALA A 133 2.93 0.90 -10.61
N ILE A 134 1.89 0.24 -10.10
CA ILE A 134 0.50 0.46 -10.53
C ILE A 134 0.02 1.83 -10.07
N PHE A 135 0.22 2.19 -8.80
CA PHE A 135 -0.30 3.43 -8.22
C PHE A 135 0.28 4.65 -8.92
N PHE A 136 1.61 4.79 -8.93
CA PHE A 136 2.25 5.99 -9.45
C PHE A 136 2.06 6.13 -10.96
N THR A 137 2.10 5.02 -11.72
CA THR A 137 1.83 5.04 -13.16
C THR A 137 0.40 5.50 -13.42
N THR A 138 -0.58 4.92 -12.74
CA THR A 138 -2.00 5.24 -12.96
C THR A 138 -2.34 6.66 -12.54
N ALA A 139 -1.86 7.08 -11.37
CA ALA A 139 -2.18 8.38 -10.78
C ALA A 139 -1.47 9.55 -11.48
N PHE A 140 -0.19 9.39 -11.89
CA PHE A 140 0.65 10.54 -12.26
C PHE A 140 1.27 10.49 -13.65
N SER A 141 1.33 9.34 -14.35
CA SER A 141 1.92 9.29 -15.70
C SER A 141 1.13 10.11 -16.72
N LEU A 142 1.82 10.86 -17.60
CA LEU A 142 1.16 11.55 -18.72
C LEU A 142 0.50 10.60 -19.72
N GLN A 143 0.99 9.37 -19.84
CA GLN A 143 0.43 8.37 -20.77
C GLN A 143 -1.01 7.98 -20.43
N LEU A 144 -1.43 8.22 -19.19
CA LEU A 144 -2.77 7.92 -18.67
C LEU A 144 -3.57 9.19 -18.36
N ALA A 145 -3.10 10.37 -18.77
CA ALA A 145 -3.82 11.64 -18.57
C ALA A 145 -5.21 11.65 -19.24
N TRP A 146 -5.39 10.87 -20.31
CA TRP A 146 -6.68 10.73 -21.00
C TRP A 146 -7.78 10.11 -20.14
N LEU A 147 -7.44 9.39 -19.05
CA LEU A 147 -8.42 8.83 -18.11
C LEU A 147 -9.17 9.91 -17.31
N GLU A 148 -8.55 11.09 -17.13
CA GLU A 148 -9.13 12.22 -16.41
C GLU A 148 -8.54 13.53 -16.97
N PRO A 149 -8.96 13.96 -18.17
CA PRO A 149 -8.33 15.08 -18.86
C PRO A 149 -8.41 16.42 -18.11
N GLY A 150 -9.38 16.56 -17.20
CA GLY A 150 -9.57 17.76 -16.37
C GLY A 150 -8.67 17.85 -15.15
N ASN A 151 -7.87 16.82 -14.85
CA ASN A 151 -6.96 16.78 -13.71
C ASN A 151 -5.52 16.99 -14.18
N ASP A 152 -4.90 18.11 -13.78
CA ASP A 152 -3.55 18.44 -14.20
C ASP A 152 -2.49 17.65 -13.41
N VAL A 153 -1.70 16.87 -14.14
CA VAL A 153 -0.56 16.10 -13.61
C VAL A 153 0.79 16.59 -14.13
N SER A 154 0.82 17.76 -14.78
CA SER A 154 2.04 18.36 -15.33
C SER A 154 3.12 18.54 -14.26
N TRP A 155 2.74 19.04 -13.09
CA TRP A 155 3.61 19.20 -11.90
C TRP A 155 4.33 17.88 -11.53
N ALA A 156 3.62 16.75 -11.61
CA ALA A 156 4.17 15.44 -11.27
C ALA A 156 5.13 14.92 -12.35
N ASN A 157 5.13 15.52 -13.53
CA ASN A 157 5.98 15.14 -14.67
C ASN A 157 7.12 16.13 -14.93
N GLU A 158 7.30 17.13 -14.06
CA GLU A 158 8.48 17.98 -14.07
C GLU A 158 9.74 17.13 -13.92
N MET A 159 10.76 17.46 -14.73
CA MET A 159 12.01 16.71 -14.73
C MET A 159 12.90 17.21 -13.59
N LEU A 160 13.20 16.32 -12.64
CA LEU A 160 14.05 16.58 -11.49
C LEU A 160 15.05 15.43 -11.29
N PRO A 161 16.17 15.66 -10.59
CA PRO A 161 17.10 14.59 -10.26
C PRO A 161 16.42 13.52 -9.41
N LEU A 162 16.62 12.24 -9.74
CA LEU A 162 16.12 11.11 -8.96
C LEU A 162 16.62 11.22 -7.51
N LEU A 163 15.69 11.27 -6.56
CA LEU A 163 15.96 11.47 -5.13
C LEU A 163 16.85 12.69 -4.81
N SER A 164 16.88 13.70 -5.68
CA SER A 164 17.71 14.91 -5.58
C SER A 164 19.22 14.72 -5.87
N PHE A 165 19.66 13.56 -6.35
CA PHE A 165 21.09 13.32 -6.67
C PHE A 165 21.35 12.43 -7.91
N GLY A 166 20.35 11.76 -8.44
CA GLY A 166 20.48 10.83 -9.57
C GLY A 166 20.14 11.43 -10.94
N PRO A 167 19.86 10.59 -11.96
CA PRO A 167 19.50 11.05 -13.30
C PRO A 167 18.20 11.86 -13.31
N MET A 168 18.03 12.71 -14.32
CA MET A 168 16.80 13.48 -14.51
C MET A 168 15.65 12.55 -14.89
N VAL A 169 14.60 12.53 -14.06
CA VAL A 169 13.38 11.74 -14.26
C VAL A 169 12.15 12.60 -13.92
N PRO A 170 10.96 12.23 -14.43
CA PRO A 170 9.72 12.81 -13.95
C PRO A 170 9.60 12.73 -12.43
N LEU A 171 9.12 13.80 -11.78
CA LEU A 171 8.98 13.90 -10.33
C LEU A 171 8.26 12.68 -9.74
N TRP A 172 7.18 12.21 -10.36
CA TRP A 172 6.43 11.06 -9.88
C TRP A 172 7.26 9.77 -9.82
N ILE A 173 8.25 9.59 -10.71
CA ILE A 173 9.18 8.45 -10.65
C ILE A 173 10.10 8.60 -9.43
N SER A 174 10.58 9.81 -9.16
CA SER A 174 11.38 10.10 -7.97
C SER A 174 10.60 9.83 -6.68
N LEU A 175 9.34 10.28 -6.62
CA LEU A 175 8.42 10.00 -5.52
C LEU A 175 8.13 8.50 -5.38
N ALA A 176 7.92 7.80 -6.50
CA ALA A 176 7.72 6.35 -6.51
C ALA A 176 8.91 5.60 -5.93
N CYS A 177 10.13 5.98 -6.30
CA CYS A 177 11.34 5.40 -5.73
C CYS A 177 11.47 5.69 -4.24
N ALA A 178 11.17 6.92 -3.80
CA ALA A 178 11.21 7.29 -2.39
C ALA A 178 10.20 6.49 -1.56
N ASP A 179 8.95 6.40 -2.02
CA ASP A 179 7.87 5.61 -1.42
C ASP A 179 8.24 4.12 -1.35
N TRP A 180 8.79 3.57 -2.43
CA TRP A 180 9.25 2.17 -2.46
C TRP A 180 10.36 1.91 -1.45
N CYS A 181 11.36 2.79 -1.34
CA CYS A 181 12.42 2.68 -0.34
C CYS A 181 11.85 2.65 1.10
N VAL A 182 10.86 3.52 1.39
CA VAL A 182 10.19 3.52 2.70
C VAL A 182 9.44 2.22 2.94
N LYS A 183 8.70 1.71 1.94
CA LYS A 183 8.02 0.41 2.01
C LYS A 183 8.99 -0.73 2.33
N ILE A 184 10.15 -0.78 1.66
CA ILE A 184 11.13 -1.85 1.89
C ILE A 184 11.76 -1.73 3.28
N ALA A 185 12.13 -0.52 3.71
CA ALA A 185 12.66 -0.31 5.06
C ALA A 185 11.66 -0.74 6.13
N LEU A 186 10.39 -0.36 5.98
CA LEU A 186 9.32 -0.75 6.90
C LEU A 186 8.99 -2.24 6.83
N ALA A 187 9.11 -2.88 5.67
CA ALA A 187 8.95 -4.33 5.54
C ALA A 187 9.99 -5.09 6.39
N VAL A 188 11.25 -4.63 6.40
CA VAL A 188 12.29 -5.20 7.26
C VAL A 188 11.96 -4.97 8.74
N ILE A 189 11.56 -3.76 9.11
CA ILE A 189 11.17 -3.43 10.49
C ILE A 189 9.97 -4.28 10.95
N ALA A 190 8.99 -4.51 10.06
CA ALA A 190 7.79 -5.28 10.32
C ALA A 190 8.05 -6.77 10.57
N LEU A 191 9.24 -7.30 10.23
CA LEU A 191 9.63 -8.66 10.59
C LEU A 191 9.66 -8.89 12.11
N ALA A 192 10.06 -7.87 12.89
CA ALA A 192 10.11 -7.96 14.34
C ALA A 192 8.72 -8.17 14.99
N PRO A 193 7.70 -7.30 14.75
CA PRO A 193 6.36 -7.55 15.26
C PRO A 193 5.75 -8.82 14.63
N PHE A 194 5.99 -9.09 13.34
CA PHE A 194 5.53 -10.33 12.71
C PHE A 194 6.03 -11.58 13.47
N ARG A 195 7.33 -11.63 13.81
CA ARG A 195 7.91 -12.72 14.58
C ARG A 195 7.31 -12.82 15.98
N ALA A 196 7.15 -11.69 16.66
CA ALA A 196 6.61 -11.65 18.02
C ALA A 196 5.17 -12.21 18.08
N PHE A 197 4.30 -11.81 17.16
CA PHE A 197 2.92 -12.29 17.10
C PHE A 197 2.81 -13.75 16.68
N THR A 198 3.60 -14.16 15.69
CA THR A 198 3.56 -15.55 15.20
C THR A 198 4.18 -16.53 16.18
N TRP A 199 5.23 -16.15 16.91
CA TRP A 199 5.83 -17.04 17.90
C TRP A 199 4.89 -17.34 19.08
N ARG A 200 4.17 -16.32 19.57
CA ARG A 200 3.21 -16.47 20.69
C ARG A 200 1.96 -17.27 20.33
N ASN A 201 1.56 -17.26 19.05
CA ASN A 201 0.28 -17.80 18.60
C ASN A 201 0.41 -18.94 17.58
N SER A 202 1.63 -19.44 17.32
CA SER A 202 1.80 -20.65 16.51
C SER A 202 1.28 -21.84 17.34
N PRO A 203 0.32 -22.63 16.83
CA PRO A 203 0.03 -23.92 17.43
C PRO A 203 1.36 -24.69 17.53
N SER A 204 1.66 -25.30 18.68
CA SER A 204 2.73 -26.28 18.73
C SER A 204 2.45 -27.28 17.62
N VAL A 205 3.36 -27.37 16.65
CA VAL A 205 3.35 -28.49 15.73
C VAL A 205 3.64 -29.71 16.62
N ALA A 206 2.58 -30.41 16.99
CA ALA A 206 2.63 -31.71 17.64
C ALA A 206 3.17 -32.73 16.64
#